data_AF-A0A527G116-F1
#
_entry.id   AF-A0A527G116-F1
#
_cell.length_a   1.000
_cell.length_b   1.000
_cell.length_c   1.000
_cell.angle_alpha   90.00
_cell.angle_beta   90.00
_cell.angle_gamma   90.00
#
_symmetry.space_group_name_H-M   'P 1'
#
loop_
_entity.id
_entity.type
_entity.pdbx_description
1 polymer ?
#
loop_
_entity_poly.entity_id
_entity_poly.type
_entity_poly.pdbx_seq_one_letter_code
_entity_poly.pdbx_strand_id
1 'polypeptide(L)'
;RRQTIGYVSQFLRTVPRVSALDVVAEPLVERGEDREAARDKARALLAQLNLPEKLWALPPATFSGGEQQRVNIARGFITEHPILLLDEPTASLDARNRD
;
A
#
# COMPACT_ATOMS: atom_id res chain seq x y z
N ARG A 1 -31.49 -10.64 23.95
CA ARG A 1 -31.51 -12.11 24.14
C ARG A 1 -31.31 -12.86 22.80
N ARG A 2 -30.11 -12.79 22.22
CA ARG A 2 -29.55 -13.74 21.21
C ARG A 2 -28.07 -13.98 21.55
N GLN A 3 -27.86 -14.34 22.82
CA GLN A 3 -26.56 -14.56 23.46
C GLN A 3 -26.47 -16.04 23.84
N THR A 4 -26.25 -16.92 22.88
CA THR A 4 -26.15 -18.36 23.19
C THR A 4 -25.02 -19.02 22.43
N ILE A 5 -23.85 -18.35 22.42
CA ILE A 5 -22.52 -18.86 22.03
C ILE A 5 -22.07 -18.45 20.61
N GLY A 6 -20.86 -17.90 20.54
CA GLY A 6 -20.01 -17.80 19.34
C GLY A 6 -18.59 -18.27 19.70
N TYR A 7 -18.03 -19.14 18.85
CA TYR A 7 -16.77 -19.89 19.03
C TYR A 7 -15.55 -19.20 18.36
N VAL A 8 -14.36 -19.80 18.52
CA VAL A 8 -13.01 -19.26 18.77
C VAL A 8 -12.10 -19.13 17.53
N SER A 9 -11.09 -18.24 17.60
CA SER A 9 -9.73 -18.49 17.09
C SER A 9 -8.69 -17.85 18.04
N GLN A 10 -7.54 -18.48 18.24
CA GLN A 10 -6.40 -17.85 18.96
C GLN A 10 -5.64 -16.84 18.10
N PHE A 11 -5.93 -16.77 16.80
CA PHE A 11 -5.51 -15.69 15.91
C PHE A 11 -6.61 -15.35 14.90
N LEU A 12 -7.23 -14.17 15.03
CA LEU A 12 -8.00 -13.57 13.94
C LEU A 12 -7.90 -12.05 13.98
N ARG A 13 -6.81 -11.53 13.43
CA ARG A 13 -6.72 -10.13 13.01
C ARG A 13 -6.82 -10.11 11.49
N THR A 14 -8.01 -9.95 10.95
CA THR A 14 -8.15 -9.56 9.54
C THR A 14 -7.71 -8.10 9.43
N VAL A 15 -6.41 -7.89 9.22
CA VAL A 15 -5.89 -6.66 8.59
C VAL A 15 -6.71 -6.47 7.31
N PRO A 16 -7.14 -5.24 6.95
CA PRO A 16 -7.85 -5.03 5.69
C PRO A 16 -7.02 -5.70 4.58
N ARG A 17 -7.59 -6.71 3.91
CA ARG A 17 -6.95 -7.46 2.83
C ARG A 17 -6.93 -6.60 1.55
N VAL A 18 -6.54 -5.34 1.70
CA VAL A 18 -6.46 -4.38 0.62
C VAL A 18 -5.11 -4.59 -0.03
N SER A 19 -5.15 -4.84 -1.32
CA SER A 19 -3.94 -5.08 -2.10
C SER A 19 -3.07 -3.82 -2.13
N ALA A 20 -1.76 -3.96 -2.27
CA ALA A 20 -0.87 -2.81 -2.47
C ALA A 20 -1.30 -1.96 -3.66
N LEU A 21 -1.83 -2.60 -4.71
CA LEU A 21 -2.41 -1.92 -5.85
C LEU A 21 -3.59 -1.02 -5.45
N ASP A 22 -4.54 -1.53 -4.66
CA ASP A 22 -5.71 -0.78 -4.23
C ASP A 22 -5.34 0.33 -3.22
N VAL A 23 -4.35 0.09 -2.34
CA VAL A 23 -3.82 1.12 -1.43
C VAL A 23 -3.24 2.30 -2.19
N VAL A 24 -2.51 2.02 -3.28
CA VAL A 24 -1.93 3.06 -4.13
C VAL A 24 -3.01 3.73 -4.97
N ALA A 25 -4.02 3.01 -5.46
CA ALA A 25 -5.11 3.56 -6.28
C ALA A 25 -6.14 4.40 -5.49
N GLU A 26 -6.30 4.15 -4.19
CA GLU A 26 -7.31 4.75 -3.31
C GLU A 26 -7.43 6.28 -3.44
N PRO A 27 -6.35 7.09 -3.43
CA PRO A 27 -6.46 8.55 -3.51
C PRO A 27 -7.09 9.06 -4.81
N LEU A 28 -6.98 8.33 -5.93
CA LEU A 28 -7.63 8.68 -7.18
C LEU A 28 -9.11 8.30 -7.18
N VAL A 29 -9.43 7.13 -6.62
CA VAL A 29 -10.82 6.68 -6.46
C VAL A 29 -11.61 7.63 -5.55
N GLU A 30 -11.00 8.10 -4.46
CA GLU A 30 -11.59 9.10 -3.56
C GLU A 30 -11.85 10.45 -4.26
N ARG A 31 -11.12 10.76 -5.33
CA ARG A 31 -11.32 11.95 -6.18
C ARG A 31 -12.34 11.74 -7.30
N GLY A 32 -12.94 10.56 -7.39
CA GLY A 32 -13.95 10.22 -8.39
C GLY A 32 -13.39 9.71 -9.71
N GLU A 33 -12.10 9.36 -9.78
CA GLU A 33 -11.60 8.62 -10.95
C GLU A 33 -12.18 7.20 -11.01
N ASP A 34 -12.33 6.69 -12.23
CA ASP A 34 -12.70 5.30 -12.44
C ASP A 34 -11.68 4.36 -11.78
N ARG A 35 -12.18 3.28 -11.17
CA ARG A 35 -11.35 2.37 -10.38
C ARG A 35 -10.31 1.66 -11.22
N GLU A 36 -10.62 1.28 -12.45
CA GLU A 36 -9.66 0.56 -13.30
C GLU A 36 -8.61 1.53 -13.84
N ALA A 37 -9.02 2.75 -14.24
CA ALA A 37 -8.09 3.82 -14.60
C ALA A 37 -7.12 4.17 -13.45
N ALA A 38 -7.63 4.25 -12.21
CA ALA A 38 -6.81 4.48 -11.02
C ALA A 38 -5.82 3.34 -10.77
N ARG A 39 -6.24 2.08 -10.98
CA ARG A 39 -5.37 0.91 -10.89
C ARG A 39 -4.29 0.89 -11.96
N ASP A 40 -4.59 1.30 -13.19
CA ASP A 40 -3.56 1.37 -14.24
C ASP A 40 -2.46 2.38 -13.91
N LYS A 41 -2.84 3.56 -13.39
CA LYS A 41 -1.87 4.55 -12.88
C LYS A 41 -1.06 3.98 -11.70
N ALA A 42 -1.71 3.28 -10.78
CA ALA A 42 -1.05 2.63 -9.65
C ALA A 42 -0.05 1.53 -10.11
N ARG A 43 -0.41 0.70 -11.09
CA ARG A 43 0.49 -0.31 -11.70
C ARG A 43 1.73 0.35 -12.28
N ALA A 44 1.56 1.43 -13.03
CA ALA A 44 2.67 2.17 -13.63
C ALA A 44 3.64 2.72 -12.56
N LEU A 45 3.13 3.30 -11.48
CA LEU A 45 3.96 3.83 -10.38
C LEU A 45 4.66 2.72 -9.59
N LEU A 46 3.95 1.65 -9.25
CA LEU A 46 4.55 0.51 -8.54
C LEU A 46 5.67 -0.15 -9.35
N ALA A 47 5.51 -0.23 -10.67
CA ALA A 47 6.54 -0.69 -11.58
C ALA A 47 7.76 0.27 -11.60
N GLN A 48 7.53 1.58 -11.70
CA GLN A 48 8.60 2.59 -11.67
C GLN A 48 9.42 2.56 -10.37
N LEU A 49 8.77 2.23 -9.24
CA LEU A 49 9.45 2.09 -7.95
C LEU A 49 10.10 0.73 -7.73
N ASN A 50 10.06 -0.18 -8.72
CA ASN A 50 10.59 -1.55 -8.60
C ASN A 50 9.92 -2.37 -7.48
N LEU A 51 8.60 -2.23 -7.26
CA LEU A 51 7.86 -3.17 -6.42
C LEU A 51 7.50 -4.42 -7.25
N PRO A 52 7.96 -5.63 -6.86
CA PRO A 52 7.65 -6.86 -7.60
C PRO A 52 6.15 -7.08 -7.83
N GLU A 53 5.76 -7.42 -9.05
CA GLU A 53 4.35 -7.59 -9.45
C GLU A 53 3.60 -8.63 -8.60
N LYS A 54 4.29 -9.69 -8.18
CA LYS A 54 3.75 -10.71 -7.27
C LYS A 54 3.23 -10.15 -5.93
N LEU A 55 3.69 -8.96 -5.54
CA LEU A 55 3.25 -8.29 -4.32
C LEU A 55 2.02 -7.40 -4.54
N TRP A 56 1.68 -7.03 -5.77
CA TRP A 56 0.65 -6.01 -6.02
C TRP A 56 -0.72 -6.42 -5.49
N ALA A 57 -1.03 -7.71 -5.54
CA ALA A 57 -2.28 -8.29 -5.03
C ALA A 57 -2.25 -8.58 -3.51
N LEU A 58 -1.09 -8.45 -2.87
CA LEU A 58 -0.89 -8.79 -1.46
C LEU A 58 -1.06 -7.55 -0.55
N PRO A 59 -1.43 -7.74 0.72
CA PRO A 59 -1.55 -6.62 1.67
C PRO A 59 -0.16 -6.06 2.05
N PRO A 60 0.06 -4.72 1.99
CA PRO A 60 1.36 -4.13 2.34
C PRO A 60 1.88 -4.48 3.73
N ALA A 61 1.00 -4.82 4.68
CA ALA A 61 1.38 -5.26 6.02
C ALA A 61 2.23 -6.55 6.04
N THR A 62 2.28 -7.31 4.94
CA THR A 62 3.11 -8.52 4.81
C THR A 62 4.49 -8.24 4.20
N PHE A 63 4.77 -6.99 3.82
CA PHE A 63 5.98 -6.63 3.08
C PHE A 63 7.14 -6.29 4.00
N SER A 64 8.36 -6.33 3.48
CA SER A 64 9.53 -5.74 4.13
C SER A 64 9.39 -4.21 4.28
N GLY A 65 10.16 -3.61 5.19
CA GLY A 65 10.11 -2.15 5.42
C GLY A 65 10.34 -1.33 4.14
N GLY A 66 11.33 -1.69 3.32
CA GLY A 66 11.61 -0.99 2.06
C GLY A 66 10.50 -1.18 1.01
N GLU A 67 9.79 -2.31 1.01
CA GLU A 67 8.62 -2.52 0.15
C GLU A 67 7.41 -1.70 0.63
N GLN A 68 7.18 -1.61 1.94
CA GLN A 68 6.14 -0.75 2.52
C GLN A 68 6.41 0.73 2.19
N GLN A 69 7.67 1.16 2.28
CA GLN A 69 8.09 2.50 1.91
C GLN A 69 7.79 2.80 0.44
N ARG A 70 8.08 1.88 -0.48
CA ARG A 70 7.73 2.04 -1.91
C ARG A 70 6.22 2.19 -2.14
N VAL A 71 5.40 1.41 -1.43
CA VAL A 71 3.93 1.57 -1.50
C VAL A 71 3.50 2.95 -1.02
N ASN A 72 4.07 3.43 0.10
CA ASN A 72 3.76 4.75 0.64
C ASN A 72 4.18 5.88 -0.31
N ILE A 73 5.36 5.76 -0.91
CA ILE A 73 5.86 6.68 -1.94
C ILE A 73 4.88 6.70 -3.12
N ALA A 74 4.54 5.54 -3.70
CA ALA A 74 3.58 5.46 -4.81
C ALA A 74 2.24 6.12 -4.46
N ARG A 75 1.69 5.83 -3.27
CA ARG A 75 0.43 6.42 -2.79
C ARG A 75 0.50 7.94 -2.64
N GLY A 76 1.65 8.48 -2.23
CA GLY A 76 1.87 9.93 -2.16
C GLY A 76 2.00 10.60 -3.54
N PHE A 77 2.66 9.92 -4.49
CA PHE A 77 2.92 10.45 -5.83
C PHE A 77 1.79 10.24 -6.84
N ILE A 78 0.85 9.32 -6.59
CA ILE A 78 -0.22 9.02 -7.56
C ILE A 78 -1.16 10.19 -7.82
N THR A 79 -1.25 11.10 -6.87
CA THR A 79 -2.03 12.33 -7.00
C THR A 79 -1.06 13.46 -7.28
N GLU A 80 -1.34 14.26 -8.32
CA GLU A 80 -0.58 15.46 -8.63
C GLU A 80 -0.82 16.53 -7.55
N HIS A 81 -0.19 16.37 -6.40
CA HIS A 81 -0.13 17.41 -5.39
C HIS A 81 1.03 18.35 -5.69
N PRO A 82 0.82 19.68 -5.59
CA PRO A 82 1.92 20.63 -5.72
C PRO A 82 2.94 20.52 -4.58
N ILE A 83 2.58 19.89 -3.45
CA ILE A 83 3.43 19.71 -2.27
C ILE A 83 3.18 18.32 -1.66
N LEU A 84 4.25 17.55 -1.45
CA LEU A 84 4.25 16.27 -0.74
C LEU A 84 5.16 16.39 0.48
N LEU A 85 4.60 16.29 1.69
CA LEU A 85 5.38 16.26 2.94
C LEU A 85 5.70 14.81 3.28
N LEU A 86 6.99 14.45 3.28
CA LEU A 86 7.47 13.14 3.69
C LEU A 86 8.29 13.31 4.97
N ASP A 87 7.81 12.76 6.08
CA ASP A 87 8.56 12.75 7.33
C ASP A 87 9.45 11.51 7.39
N GLU A 88 10.76 11.71 7.50
CA GLU A 88 11.79 10.66 7.55
C GLU A 88 11.66 9.55 6.48
N PRO A 89 11.51 9.87 5.17
CA PRO A 89 11.32 8.85 4.15
C PRO A 89 12.52 7.91 4.03
N THR A 90 13.70 8.30 4.51
CA THR A 90 14.95 7.54 4.40
C THR A 90 15.29 6.72 5.64
N ALA A 91 14.56 6.84 6.76
CA ALA A 91 14.88 6.09 7.98
C ALA A 91 14.79 4.55 7.82
N SER A 92 14.12 4.07 6.76
CA SER A 92 14.02 2.65 6.41
C SER A 92 15.05 2.18 5.37
N LEU A 93 15.86 3.08 4.81
CA LEU A 93 16.85 2.79 3.75
C LEU A 93 18.24 2.43 4.28
N ASP A 94 18.48 2.60 5.58
CA ASP A 94 19.81 2.42 6.15
C ASP A 94 20.13 0.95 6.48
N ALA A 95 20.67 0.24 5.47
CA ALA A 95 21.65 -0.84 5.64
C ALA A 95 22.27 -1.34 4.32
N ARG A 96 21.82 -0.92 3.13
CA ARG A 96 22.26 -1.52 1.84
C ARG A 96 22.72 -0.58 0.73
N ASN A 97 23.09 0.66 1.05
CA ASN A 97 23.99 1.45 0.19
C ASN A 97 25.20 1.89 1.03
N ARG A 98 26.03 0.93 1.45
CA ARG A 98 27.42 1.21 1.82
C ARG A 98 28.23 0.96 0.55
N ASP A 99 28.72 2.04 -0.05
CA ASP A 99 30.06 1.99 -0.63
C ASP A 99 31.08 1.88 0.50
#